data_AF-A0A6P7U475-F1
#
_entry.id   AF-A0A6P7U475-F1
#
_cell.length_a   1.000
_cell.length_b   1.000
_cell.length_c   1.000
_cell.angle_alpha   90.00
_cell.angle_beta   90.00
_cell.angle_gamma   90.00
#
_symmetry.space_group_name_H-M   'P 1'
#
loop_
_entity.id
_entity.type
_entity.pdbx_description
1 polymer ?
#
loop_
_entity_poly.entity_id
_entity_poly.type
_entity_poly.pdbx_seq_one_letter_code
_entity_poly.pdbx_strand_id
1 'polypeptide(L)'
;MRFYIRCPNCVSEITFKTDLANMDYAMEFGATRAFQALRMAQKQAKEEMEAEKEEEANNPMKLLESRTKQSYKEMENMEALEIIQDSNLIKKNVINYEDIIEQDQPTEEDQDEQALRLPFYFIPVIYLHSRQNRKIKLMTRNCFSSRLPKNWNIPAKNGMQQI
;
A
#
# COMPACT_ATOMS: atom_id res chain seq x y z
N MET A 1 27.95 11.72 14.94
CA MET A 1 28.38 12.26 13.63
C MET A 1 27.15 12.81 12.90
N ARG A 2 27.30 13.85 12.07
CA ARG A 2 26.22 14.45 11.28
C ARG A 2 26.54 14.38 9.80
N PHE A 3 25.56 14.04 8.98
CA PHE A 3 25.67 13.95 7.53
C PHE A 3 24.76 14.98 6.87
N TYR A 4 25.25 15.53 5.76
CA TYR A 4 24.60 16.57 5.00
C TYR A 4 24.46 16.09 3.56
N ILE A 5 23.23 15.99 3.08
CA ILE A 5 22.90 15.54 1.73
C ILE A 5 22.00 16.58 1.08
N ARG A 6 22.31 16.96 -0.17
CA ARG A 6 21.49 17.92 -0.92
C ARG A 6 20.44 17.19 -1.76
N CYS A 7 19.19 17.66 -1.72
CA CYS A 7 18.14 17.14 -2.59
C CYS A 7 18.37 17.61 -4.04
N PRO A 8 18.35 16.71 -5.04
CA PRO A 8 18.56 17.09 -6.44
C PRO A 8 17.41 17.94 -7.02
N ASN A 9 16.23 17.94 -6.38
CA ASN A 9 15.05 18.65 -6.90
C ASN A 9 14.89 20.07 -6.34
N CYS A 10 15.02 20.23 -5.02
CA CYS A 10 14.83 21.51 -4.33
C CYS A 10 16.12 22.13 -3.80
N VAL A 11 17.28 21.46 -3.95
CA VAL A 11 18.60 21.92 -3.48
C VAL A 11 18.66 22.17 -1.96
N SER A 12 17.61 21.80 -1.24
CA SER A 12 17.57 21.87 0.22
C SER A 12 18.53 20.85 0.82
N GLU A 13 19.13 21.23 1.95
CA GLU A 13 19.99 20.37 2.74
C GLU A 13 19.15 19.49 3.66
N ILE A 14 19.43 18.18 3.64
CA ILE A 14 18.82 17.17 4.48
C ILE A 14 19.88 16.69 5.47
N THR A 15 19.56 16.70 6.76
CA THR A 15 20.52 16.38 7.83
C THR A 15 20.18 15.09 8.58
N PHE A 16 21.19 14.25 8.74
CA PHE A 16 21.08 13.01 9.51
C PHE A 16 22.08 12.98 10.66
N LYS A 17 21.63 12.58 11.83
CA LYS A 17 22.46 12.34 13.01
C LYS A 17 22.56 10.85 13.26
N THR A 18 23.74 10.34 13.60
CA THR A 18 23.90 8.94 14.05
C THR A 18 23.46 8.79 15.50
N ASP A 19 22.52 7.90 15.81
CA ASP A 19 22.13 7.59 17.18
C ASP A 19 22.70 6.24 17.62
N LEU A 20 23.64 6.27 18.57
CA LEU A 20 24.37 5.07 19.01
C LEU A 20 23.48 4.10 19.81
N ALA A 21 22.43 4.60 20.47
CA ALA A 21 21.55 3.77 21.29
C ALA A 21 20.64 2.86 20.45
N ASN A 22 20.16 3.36 19.31
CA ASN A 22 19.17 2.67 18.47
C ASN A 22 19.79 2.05 17.21
N MET A 23 21.11 2.18 17.02
CA MET A 23 21.83 1.73 15.81
C MET A 23 21.17 2.20 14.50
N ASP A 24 20.62 3.41 14.53
CA ASP A 24 19.94 4.03 13.39
C ASP A 24 20.41 5.49 13.29
N TYR A 25 20.11 6.12 12.16
CA TYR A 25 20.23 7.56 12.05
C TYR A 25 18.94 8.19 12.63
N ALA A 26 19.00 9.40 13.16
CA ALA A 26 17.86 10.29 13.33
C ALA A 26 17.86 11.37 12.24
N MET A 27 16.68 11.83 11.86
CA MET A 27 16.49 12.91 10.91
C MET A 27 16.25 14.20 11.69
N GLU A 28 17.01 15.27 11.41
CA GLU A 28 16.84 16.57 12.07
C GLU A 28 16.06 17.54 11.17
N PHE A 29 16.47 17.73 9.90
CA PHE A 29 15.85 18.71 8.99
C PHE A 29 15.70 18.21 7.54
N GLY A 30 14.69 18.74 6.84
CA GLY A 30 14.63 18.75 5.37
C GLY A 30 13.97 17.55 4.69
N ALA A 31 13.52 16.53 5.44
CA ALA A 31 12.82 15.38 4.90
C ALA A 31 11.92 14.73 5.97
N THR A 32 11.17 13.70 5.56
CA THR A 32 10.52 12.73 6.45
C THR A 32 10.89 11.32 6.01
N ARG A 33 10.94 10.37 6.95
CA ARG A 33 11.16 8.95 6.60
C ARG A 33 9.84 8.32 6.19
N ALA A 34 9.86 7.50 5.13
CA ALA A 34 8.69 6.70 4.76
C ALA A 34 8.19 5.84 5.93
N PHE A 35 9.11 5.26 6.71
CA PHE A 35 8.79 4.47 7.89
C PHE A 35 8.21 5.29 9.06
N GLN A 36 8.59 6.56 9.21
CA GLN A 36 8.13 7.39 10.32
C GLN A 36 6.64 7.71 10.20
N ALA A 37 6.14 7.97 8.99
CA ALA A 37 4.72 8.19 8.73
C ALA A 37 3.88 6.94 9.05
N LEU A 38 4.31 5.77 8.56
CA LEU A 38 3.64 4.49 8.84
C LEU A 38 3.69 4.15 10.33
N ARG A 39 4.85 4.32 10.98
CA ARG A 39 5.02 4.05 12.40
C ARG A 39 4.18 4.98 13.27
N MET A 40 4.07 6.26 12.91
CA MET A 40 3.20 7.22 13.61
C MET A 40 1.72 6.84 13.47
N ALA A 41 1.27 6.51 12.26
CA ALA A 41 -0.11 6.08 12.01
C ALA A 41 -0.45 4.78 12.77
N GLN A 42 0.45 3.80 12.75
CA GLN A 42 0.28 2.56 13.52
C GLN A 42 0.26 2.80 15.02
N LYS A 43 1.12 3.69 15.52
CA LYS A 43 1.17 4.05 16.93
C LYS A 43 -0.13 4.72 17.38
N GLN A 44 -0.62 5.70 16.60
CA GLN A 44 -1.90 6.37 16.87
C GLN A 44 -3.06 5.38 16.88
N ALA A 45 -3.16 4.52 15.86
CA ALA A 45 -4.20 3.48 15.81
C ALA A 45 -4.12 2.52 17.01
N LYS A 46 -2.92 2.20 17.48
CA LYS A 46 -2.73 1.37 18.68
C LYS A 46 -3.19 2.08 19.94
N GLU A 47 -2.79 3.35 20.11
CA GLU A 47 -3.17 4.18 21.27
C GLU A 47 -4.69 4.38 21.33
N GLU A 48 -5.35 4.62 20.18
CA GLU A 48 -6.81 4.71 20.08
C GLU A 48 -7.48 3.40 20.50
N MET A 49 -7.02 2.24 19.99
CA MET A 49 -7.56 0.94 20.39
C MET A 49 -7.34 0.62 21.88
N GLU A 50 -6.23 1.07 22.46
CA GLU A 50 -5.92 0.84 23.88
C GLU A 50 -6.80 1.72 24.77
N ALA A 51 -6.99 3.00 24.40
CA ALA A 51 -7.93 3.91 25.07
C ALA A 51 -9.37 3.39 25.03
N GLU A 52 -9.84 2.88 23.88
CA GLU A 52 -11.18 2.29 23.77
C GLU A 52 -11.37 1.07 24.70
N LYS A 53 -10.34 0.22 24.81
CA LYS A 53 -10.34 -0.95 25.71
C LYS A 53 -10.33 -0.55 27.18
N GLU A 54 -9.57 0.49 27.54
CA GLU A 54 -9.58 1.03 28.91
C GLU A 54 -10.95 1.60 29.27
N GLU A 55 -11.61 2.32 28.35
CA GLU A 55 -12.98 2.78 28.55
C GLU A 55 -14.00 1.64 28.67
N GLU A 56 -13.82 0.54 27.91
CA GLU A 56 -14.64 -0.68 28.02
C GLU A 56 -14.46 -1.36 29.38
N ALA A 57 -13.23 -1.42 29.88
CA ALA A 57 -12.92 -2.02 31.18
C ALA A 57 -13.46 -1.17 32.35
N ASN A 58 -13.38 0.16 32.23
CA ASN A 58 -13.83 1.07 33.27
C ASN A 58 -15.37 1.16 33.38
N ASN A 59 -16.10 0.92 32.29
CA ASN A 59 -17.56 1.04 32.23
C ASN A 59 -18.24 -0.33 32.09
N PRO A 60 -18.93 -0.84 33.14
CA PRO A 60 -19.53 -2.18 33.11
C PRO A 60 -20.62 -2.34 32.04
N MET A 61 -21.30 -1.26 31.66
CA MET A 61 -22.30 -1.27 30.58
C MET A 61 -21.65 -1.44 29.19
N LYS A 62 -20.53 -0.75 28.94
CA LYS A 62 -19.79 -0.81 27.66
C LYS A 62 -19.17 -2.20 27.45
N LEU A 63 -18.70 -2.84 28.53
CA LEU A 63 -18.24 -4.23 28.50
C LEU A 63 -19.34 -5.21 28.05
N LEU A 64 -20.56 -5.05 28.59
CA LEU A 64 -21.69 -5.89 28.20
C LEU A 64 -22.08 -5.68 26.73
N GLU A 65 -22.06 -4.44 26.25
CA GLU A 65 -22.30 -4.10 24.84
C GLU A 65 -21.22 -4.67 23.90
N SER A 66 -19.94 -4.61 24.31
CA SER A 66 -18.83 -5.20 23.56
C SER A 66 -19.01 -6.71 23.43
N ARG A 67 -19.40 -7.39 24.53
CA ARG A 67 -19.67 -8.83 24.51
C ARG A 67 -20.81 -9.22 23.58
N THR A 68 -21.93 -8.49 23.60
CA THR A 68 -23.06 -8.78 22.70
C THR A 68 -22.71 -8.52 21.24
N LYS A 69 -21.97 -7.45 20.94
CA LYS A 69 -21.46 -7.16 19.59
C LYS A 69 -20.49 -8.24 19.10
N GLN A 70 -19.62 -8.75 19.98
CA GLN A 70 -18.71 -9.86 19.63
C GLN A 70 -19.51 -11.12 19.26
N SER A 71 -20.48 -11.52 20.09
CA SER A 71 -21.34 -12.67 19.78
C SER A 71 -22.16 -12.49 18.50
N TYR A 72 -22.64 -11.27 18.22
CA TYR A 72 -23.33 -10.96 16.97
C TYR A 72 -22.40 -11.11 15.75
N LYS A 73 -21.19 -10.56 15.82
CA LYS A 73 -20.20 -10.66 14.74
C LYS A 73 -19.75 -12.09 14.50
N GLU A 74 -19.62 -12.89 15.55
CA GLU A 74 -19.32 -14.32 15.43
C GLU A 74 -20.44 -15.05 14.69
N MET A 75 -21.70 -14.76 15.02
CA MET A 75 -22.86 -15.34 14.33
C MET A 75 -22.93 -14.93 12.86
N GLU A 76 -22.74 -13.65 12.55
CA GLU A 76 -22.72 -13.12 11.18
C GLU A 76 -21.61 -13.76 10.33
N ASN A 77 -20.43 -13.95 10.91
CA ASN A 77 -19.33 -14.62 10.23
C ASN A 77 -19.66 -16.10 9.94
N MET A 78 -20.32 -16.79 10.87
CA MET A 78 -20.74 -18.19 10.66
C MET A 78 -21.80 -18.29 9.55
N GLU A 79 -22.79 -17.40 9.56
CA GLU A 79 -23.82 -17.33 8.52
C GLU A 79 -23.19 -17.04 7.14
N ALA A 80 -22.26 -16.09 7.06
CA ALA A 80 -21.55 -15.77 5.81
C ALA A 80 -20.78 -16.97 5.26
N LEU A 81 -20.15 -17.77 6.13
CA LEU A 81 -19.46 -18.99 5.74
C LEU A 81 -20.42 -20.06 5.24
N GLU A 82 -21.56 -20.25 5.91
CA GLU A 82 -22.60 -21.19 5.49
C GLU A 82 -23.15 -20.82 4.11
N ILE A 83 -23.46 -19.55 3.86
CA ILE A 83 -23.90 -19.05 2.55
C ILE A 83 -22.87 -19.35 1.46
N ILE A 84 -21.57 -19.12 1.73
CA ILE A 84 -20.50 -19.41 0.78
C ILE A 84 -20.42 -20.91 0.52
N GLN A 85 -20.48 -21.73 1.56
CA GLN A 85 -20.44 -23.19 1.43
C GLN A 85 -21.62 -23.70 0.62
N ASP A 86 -22.85 -23.29 0.94
CA ASP A 86 -24.06 -23.66 0.21
C ASP A 86 -23.97 -23.24 -1.26
N SER A 87 -23.51 -22.03 -1.53
CA SER A 87 -23.31 -21.56 -2.90
C SER A 87 -22.29 -22.40 -3.66
N ASN A 88 -21.22 -22.83 -3.00
CA ASN A 88 -20.18 -23.66 -3.59
C ASN A 88 -20.65 -25.11 -3.80
N LEU A 89 -21.48 -25.65 -2.91
CA LEU A 89 -22.10 -26.97 -3.06
C LEU A 89 -23.03 -27.00 -4.28
N ILE A 90 -23.87 -25.97 -4.45
CA ILE A 90 -24.74 -25.85 -5.62
C ILE A 90 -23.91 -25.73 -6.89
N LYS A 91 -22.89 -24.87 -6.90
CA LYS A 91 -22.00 -24.69 -8.07
C LYS A 91 -21.26 -25.98 -8.43
N LYS A 92 -20.76 -26.73 -7.45
CA LYS A 92 -20.11 -28.04 -7.64
C LYS A 92 -21.00 -29.06 -8.35
N ASN A 93 -22.31 -29.03 -8.07
CA ASN A 93 -23.25 -29.96 -8.69
C ASN A 93 -23.66 -29.56 -10.11
N VAL A 94 -23.61 -28.27 -10.44
CA VAL A 94 -24.05 -27.74 -11.74
C VAL A 94 -22.90 -27.65 -12.74
N ILE A 95 -21.68 -27.37 -12.28
CA ILE A 95 -20.54 -27.07 -13.15
C ILE A 95 -19.32 -27.89 -12.72
N ASN A 96 -18.71 -28.59 -13.68
CA ASN A 96 -17.42 -29.21 -13.50
C ASN A 96 -16.33 -28.13 -13.58
N TYR A 97 -15.53 -27.97 -12.51
CA TYR A 97 -14.45 -27.00 -12.50
C TYR A 97 -13.31 -27.37 -13.45
N GLU A 98 -13.07 -28.66 -13.68
CA GLU A 98 -12.04 -29.16 -14.60
C GLU A 98 -12.27 -28.61 -16.01
N ASP A 99 -13.50 -28.72 -16.51
CA ASP A 99 -13.90 -28.23 -17.84
C ASP A 99 -13.72 -26.71 -18.00
N ILE A 100 -14.00 -25.91 -16.95
CA ILE A 100 -13.78 -24.45 -16.99
C ILE A 100 -12.29 -24.11 -16.97
N ILE A 101 -11.53 -24.79 -16.10
CA ILE A 101 -10.09 -24.57 -15.99
C ILE A 101 -9.41 -24.84 -17.34
N GLU A 102 -9.79 -25.91 -18.03
CA GLU A 102 -9.27 -26.23 -19.36
C GLU A 102 -9.62 -25.19 -20.42
N GLN A 103 -10.81 -24.58 -20.35
CA GLN A 103 -11.22 -23.50 -21.27
C GLN A 103 -10.49 -22.18 -21.02
N ASP A 104 -10.17 -21.87 -19.77
CA ASP A 104 -9.47 -20.65 -19.37
C ASP A 104 -7.94 -20.76 -19.44
N GLN A 105 -7.39 -21.94 -19.74
CA GLN A 105 -5.96 -22.10 -19.98
C GLN A 105 -5.60 -21.36 -21.28
N PRO A 106 -4.74 -20.33 -21.22
CA PRO A 106 -4.34 -19.61 -22.42
C PRO A 106 -3.63 -20.59 -23.34
N THR A 107 -4.08 -20.65 -24.59
CA THR A 107 -3.37 -21.39 -25.63
C THR A 107 -1.95 -20.83 -25.75
N GLU A 108 -0.98 -21.61 -26.21
CA GLU A 108 0.41 -21.12 -26.32
C GLU A 108 0.48 -19.82 -27.16
N GLU A 109 -0.45 -19.64 -28.11
CA GLU A 109 -0.61 -18.42 -28.90
C GLU A 109 -1.06 -17.18 -28.09
N ASP A 110 -1.95 -17.36 -27.11
CA ASP A 110 -2.41 -16.28 -26.21
C ASP A 110 -1.34 -15.90 -25.16
N GLN A 111 -0.50 -16.86 -24.76
CA GLN A 111 0.62 -16.63 -23.85
C GLN A 111 1.68 -15.74 -24.50
N ASP A 112 1.97 -15.97 -25.78
CA ASP A 112 2.89 -15.17 -26.58
C ASP A 112 2.36 -13.73 -26.81
N GLU A 113 1.07 -13.57 -27.14
CA GLU A 113 0.40 -12.26 -27.24
C GLU A 113 0.39 -11.49 -25.90
N GLN A 114 0.18 -12.18 -24.77
CA GLN A 114 0.20 -11.58 -23.44
C GLN A 114 1.62 -11.21 -22.98
N ALA A 115 2.64 -12.02 -23.32
CA ALA A 115 4.04 -11.71 -23.07
C ALA A 115 4.50 -10.46 -23.84
N LEU A 116 3.99 -10.28 -25.07
CA LEU A 116 4.21 -9.06 -25.88
C LEU A 116 3.46 -7.83 -25.32
N ARG A 117 2.44 -8.03 -24.48
CA ARG A 117 1.65 -6.97 -23.84
C ARG A 117 2.27 -6.42 -22.55
N LEU A 118 3.30 -7.07 -22.01
CA LEU A 118 4.02 -6.56 -20.84
C LEU A 118 4.84 -5.31 -21.23
N PRO A 119 4.54 -4.12 -20.68
CA PRO A 119 5.22 -2.90 -21.09
C PRO A 119 6.66 -2.91 -20.59
N PHE A 120 7.62 -3.00 -21.52
CA PHE A 120 8.98 -2.40 -21.63
C PHE A 120 9.78 -1.94 -20.37
N TYR A 121 9.43 -2.35 -19.16
CA TYR A 121 10.15 -2.00 -17.92
C TYR A 121 10.82 -3.23 -17.34
N PHE A 122 11.52 -3.97 -18.21
CA PHE A 122 12.59 -4.87 -17.82
C PHE A 122 13.88 -4.29 -18.39
N ILE A 123 14.55 -3.46 -17.59
CA ILE A 123 15.79 -2.78 -17.96
C ILE A 123 16.83 -3.86 -18.34
N PRO A 124 17.39 -3.85 -19.56
CA PRO A 124 18.49 -4.74 -19.87
C PRO A 124 19.75 -4.14 -19.23
N VAL A 125 20.20 -4.76 -18.14
CA VAL A 125 21.58 -4.68 -17.69
C VAL A 125 22.44 -5.30 -18.80
N ILE A 126 22.96 -4.46 -19.70
CA ILE A 126 23.96 -4.90 -20.68
C ILE A 126 25.21 -4.03 -20.49
N TYR A 127 26.27 -4.73 -20.09
CA TYR A 127 27.64 -4.27 -20.00
C TYR A 127 28.07 -3.51 -21.27
N LEU A 128 28.49 -2.25 -21.12
CA LEU A 128 29.25 -1.54 -22.15
C LEU A 128 30.74 -1.83 -21.95
N HIS A 129 31.28 -2.78 -22.72
CA HIS A 129 32.69 -2.69 -23.09
C HIS A 129 32.84 -1.55 -24.11
N SER A 130 33.61 -0.55 -23.67
CA SER A 130 34.10 0.62 -24.39
C SER A 130 34.35 0.40 -25.89
N ARG A 131 33.80 1.27 -26.73
CA ARG A 131 34.61 2.33 -27.36
C ARG A 131 33.75 3.33 -28.12
N GLN A 132 33.98 4.61 -27.79
CA GLN A 132 33.63 5.82 -28.52
C GLN A 132 32.14 6.17 -28.58
N ASN A 133 31.66 7.07 -27.70
CA ASN A 133 30.48 7.89 -28.00
C ASN A 133 30.54 9.24 -27.27
N ARG A 134 30.77 10.31 -28.06
CA ARG A 134 30.68 11.70 -27.61
C ARG A 134 29.22 12.16 -27.70
N LYS A 135 28.63 12.43 -26.52
CA LYS A 135 27.54 13.39 -26.22
C LYS A 135 26.27 13.31 -27.08
N ILE A 136 25.30 12.50 -26.62
CA ILE A 136 23.88 12.73 -26.93
C ILE A 136 23.32 13.69 -25.86
N LYS A 137 22.85 14.86 -26.30
CA LYS A 137 22.25 15.89 -25.47
C LYS A 137 20.75 15.58 -25.38
N LEU A 138 20.27 15.02 -24.26
CA LEU A 138 18.83 14.88 -24.01
C LEU A 138 18.27 16.24 -23.57
N MET A 139 17.82 17.02 -24.56
CA MET A 139 16.73 17.97 -24.34
C MET A 139 15.43 17.18 -24.39
N THR A 140 14.73 17.09 -23.26
CA THR A 140 13.26 17.18 -23.15
C THR A 140 12.90 17.18 -21.67
N ARG A 141 12.55 18.34 -21.13
CA ARG A 141 11.65 18.42 -19.98
C ARG A 141 10.47 19.29 -20.38
N ASN A 142 9.29 18.68 -20.20
CA ASN A 142 7.94 19.24 -20.17
C ASN A 142 7.14 19.15 -21.48
N CYS A 143 6.35 18.07 -21.58
CA CYS A 143 4.89 18.19 -21.63
C CYS A 143 4.26 16.79 -21.48
N PHE A 144 3.88 16.40 -20.27
CA PHE A 144 2.70 15.55 -20.09
C PHE A 144 2.00 15.94 -18.78
N SER A 145 1.33 17.08 -18.88
CA SER A 145 0.15 17.35 -18.08
C SER A 145 -0.96 16.40 -18.56
N SER A 146 -1.38 15.47 -17.71
CA SER A 146 -2.66 14.78 -17.83
C SER A 146 -3.14 14.47 -16.41
N ARG A 147 -3.93 15.37 -15.83
CA ARG A 147 -5.39 15.25 -15.74
C ARG A 147 -5.79 14.02 -14.90
N LEU A 148 -5.91 14.26 -13.59
CA LEU A 148 -6.67 13.38 -12.69
C LEU A 148 -8.10 13.20 -13.21
N PRO A 149 -8.70 12.00 -13.12
CA PRO A 149 -10.09 11.78 -13.51
C PRO A 149 -11.04 12.60 -12.62
N LYS A 150 -12.00 13.30 -13.24
CA LYS A 150 -12.87 14.30 -12.61
C LYS A 150 -14.04 13.74 -11.78
N ASN A 151 -14.02 12.50 -11.30
CA ASN A 151 -15.20 11.93 -10.59
C ASN A 151 -14.93 11.09 -9.33
N TRP A 152 -13.75 11.19 -8.72
CA TRP A 152 -13.57 10.65 -7.36
C TRP A 152 -13.90 11.72 -6.33
N ASN A 153 -15.14 11.67 -5.85
CA ASN A 153 -15.64 12.56 -4.81
C ASN A 153 -15.14 12.07 -3.45
N ILE A 154 -13.97 12.55 -3.02
CA ILE A 154 -13.47 12.33 -1.66
C ILE A 154 -14.12 13.40 -0.76
N PRO A 155 -14.92 13.03 0.26
CA PRO A 155 -15.53 14.01 1.14
C PRO A 155 -14.44 14.75 1.92
N ALA A 156 -14.37 16.07 1.73
CA ALA A 156 -13.50 16.95 2.49
C ALA A 156 -13.93 16.94 3.97
N LYS A 157 -13.09 16.36 4.84
CA LYS A 157 -13.17 16.64 6.27
C LYS A 157 -12.67 18.07 6.48
N ASN A 158 -13.60 18.93 6.89
CA ASN A 158 -13.36 20.32 7.24
C ASN A 158 -12.29 20.46 8.33
N GLY A 159 -11.58 21.58 8.27
CA GLY A 159 -10.25 21.75 8.82
C GLY A 159 -10.10 21.63 10.33
N MET A 160 -8.96 21.08 10.73
CA MET A 160 -8.33 21.41 12.00
C MET A 160 -7.30 22.49 11.73
N GLN A 161 -7.64 23.70 12.18
CA GLN A 161 -6.72 24.83 12.29
C GLN A 161 -5.57 24.45 13.22
N GLN A 162 -4.38 24.87 12.82
CA GLN A 162 -3.18 24.88 13.64
C GLN A 162 -3.39 25.76 14.87
N ILE A 163 -3.26 25.17 16.06
CA ILE A 163 -2.51 25.73 17.20
C ILE A 163 -1.81 24.56 17.88
#